data_AF-A0A9P6HB73-F1
#
_entry.id   AF-A0A9P6HB73-F1
#
_cell.length_a   1.000
_cell.length_b   1.000
_cell.length_c   1.000
_cell.angle_alpha   90.00
_cell.angle_beta   90.00
_cell.angle_gamma   90.00
#
_symmetry.space_group_name_H-M   'P 1'
#
loop_
_entity.id
_entity.type
_entity.pdbx_description
1 polymer ?
#
loop_
_entity_poly.entity_id
_entity_poly.type
_entity_poly.pdbx_seq_one_letter_code
_entity_poly.pdbx_strand_id
1 'polypeptide(L)'
;MSINRTSEFRKMLANKKASTPEPHRKRAPKADPGKEVFNKEYLKEGYAVLHHIASLTRMLSHIRKPYLNMDMRPHASRQPTRTLDLGSSEDFLLNVRYLTNEERDQIDLQARLILTKCSDRVKQMEALETRRVELVGSKVNPLAKFLPARLLPGSEATLASDFVAAHHASITWYLNRRLAEASQAQKEMQEERVKRQLERTHTLGSGAAKEAVLMGHQSSIPVSVSGTDHAQSSTPGSWLGTASSNLASSLAATIGVNPNRNEARPSYATMPVEDIEDDDEDEYELSASQIMQFEDENAAILRNVQDTLAAVQQAESSLLEISQLQTELIAHLTHQTELTDQLFEDAITTTSTMDKGNEQLREAKRRGKDSRLYILVFLIGASLSLLFLHYY
;
A
#
# COMPACT_ATOMS: atom_id res chain seq x y z
N MET A 1 5.72 -8.03 40.07
CA MET A 1 6.75 -6.99 40.21
C MET A 1 8.10 -7.62 39.88
N SER A 2 8.70 -7.32 38.72
CA SER A 2 9.98 -7.94 38.33
C SER A 2 11.12 -7.35 39.16
N ILE A 3 11.83 -8.20 39.89
CA ILE A 3 12.96 -7.78 40.74
C ILE A 3 14.14 -7.47 39.82
N ASN A 4 14.64 -6.24 39.86
CA ASN A 4 15.79 -5.82 39.08
C ASN A 4 17.09 -6.38 39.71
N ARG A 5 17.67 -7.42 39.10
CA ARG A 5 18.87 -8.14 39.60
C ARG A 5 20.18 -7.64 38.97
N THR A 6 20.17 -6.50 38.29
CA THR A 6 21.34 -5.99 37.56
C THR A 6 22.53 -5.72 38.49
N SER A 7 22.28 -5.34 39.75
CA SER A 7 23.34 -5.11 40.75
C SER A 7 24.02 -6.40 41.21
N GLU A 8 23.24 -7.47 41.42
CA GLU A 8 23.71 -8.81 41.77
C GLU A 8 24.59 -9.39 40.65
N PHE A 9 24.14 -9.23 39.40
CA PHE A 9 24.91 -9.62 38.21
C PHE A 9 26.25 -8.89 38.11
N ARG A 10 26.29 -7.57 38.30
CA ARG A 10 27.55 -6.80 38.27
C ARG A 10 28.54 -7.26 39.34
N LYS A 11 28.07 -7.61 40.54
CA LYS A 11 28.92 -8.14 41.62
C LYS A 11 29.51 -9.50 41.26
N MET A 12 28.71 -10.41 40.71
CA MET A 12 29.21 -11.70 40.24
C MET A 12 30.22 -11.55 39.09
N LEU A 13 29.99 -10.60 38.17
CA LEU A 13 30.91 -10.31 37.07
C LEU A 13 32.27 -9.83 37.60
N ALA A 14 32.28 -8.93 38.58
CA ALA A 14 33.51 -8.42 39.19
C ALA A 14 34.31 -9.52 39.89
N ASN A 15 33.63 -10.37 40.66
CA ASN A 15 34.26 -11.52 41.34
C ASN A 15 34.85 -12.51 40.34
N LYS A 16 34.14 -12.79 39.24
CA LYS A 16 34.61 -13.72 38.21
C LYS A 16 35.79 -13.16 37.43
N LYS A 17 35.79 -11.86 37.13
CA LYS A 17 36.91 -11.16 36.49
C LYS A 17 38.19 -11.18 37.34
N ALA A 18 38.05 -11.12 38.67
CA ALA A 18 39.18 -11.23 39.60
C ALA A 18 39.75 -12.66 39.71
N SER A 19 38.91 -13.69 39.48
CA SER A 19 39.30 -15.10 39.62
C SER A 19 39.94 -15.71 38.35
N THR A 20 39.67 -15.18 37.16
CA THR A 20 40.28 -15.68 35.92
C THR A 20 41.57 -14.93 35.60
N PRO A 21 42.73 -15.61 35.44
CA PRO A 21 43.93 -14.97 34.90
C PRO A 21 43.60 -14.46 33.49
N GLU A 22 43.92 -13.19 33.18
CA GLU A 22 43.64 -12.60 31.87
C GLU A 22 44.21 -13.53 30.79
N PRO A 23 43.38 -14.20 29.97
CA PRO A 23 43.90 -14.89 28.82
C PRO A 23 44.53 -13.80 27.96
N HIS A 24 45.84 -13.92 27.65
CA HIS A 24 46.58 -13.01 26.79
C HIS A 24 45.64 -12.34 25.83
N ARG A 25 45.35 -11.06 26.10
CA ARG A 25 44.33 -10.25 25.45
C ARG A 25 44.49 -10.44 23.95
N LYS A 26 43.73 -11.38 23.37
CA LYS A 26 43.61 -11.49 21.93
C LYS A 26 43.12 -10.11 21.56
N ARG A 27 43.96 -9.32 20.88
CA ARG A 27 43.58 -8.01 20.38
C ARG A 27 42.21 -8.21 19.74
N ALA A 28 41.18 -7.60 20.33
CA ALA A 28 39.87 -7.58 19.69
C ALA A 28 40.14 -7.15 18.24
N PRO A 29 39.61 -7.88 17.25
CA PRO A 29 39.83 -7.51 15.85
C PRO A 29 39.44 -6.03 15.76
N LYS A 30 40.39 -5.18 15.34
CA LYS A 30 40.13 -3.75 15.18
C LYS A 30 38.94 -3.65 14.24
N ALA A 31 37.80 -3.17 14.76
CA ALA A 31 36.63 -2.91 13.94
C ALA A 31 37.08 -2.00 12.80
N ASP A 32 36.85 -2.46 11.58
CA ASP A 32 37.18 -1.70 10.38
C ASP A 32 36.29 -0.46 10.36
N PRO A 33 36.82 0.76 10.62
CA PRO A 33 36.00 1.94 10.86
C PRO A 33 35.07 2.26 9.68
N GLY A 34 35.43 1.87 8.46
CA GLY A 34 34.57 2.02 7.28
C GLY A 34 33.30 1.16 7.32
N LYS A 35 33.34 -0.05 7.92
CA LYS A 35 32.16 -0.92 8.04
C LYS A 35 31.12 -0.35 9.01
N GLU A 36 31.57 0.26 10.11
CA GLU A 36 30.67 0.90 11.06
C GLU A 36 30.01 2.15 10.49
N VAL A 37 30.74 2.94 9.70
CA VAL A 37 30.17 4.13 9.05
C VAL A 37 29.09 3.72 8.04
N PHE A 38 29.36 2.73 7.19
CA PHE A 38 28.37 2.20 6.25
C PHE A 38 27.11 1.69 6.96
N ASN A 39 27.26 0.88 8.02
CA ASN A 39 26.11 0.37 8.76
C ASN A 39 25.29 1.51 9.40
N LYS A 40 25.95 2.57 9.91
CA LYS A 40 25.26 3.74 10.47
C LYS A 40 24.50 4.53 9.40
N GLU A 41 25.10 4.70 8.22
CA GLU A 41 24.46 5.36 7.09
C GLU A 41 23.25 4.57 6.58
N TYR A 42 23.42 3.26 6.37
CA TYR A 42 22.35 2.36 5.98
C TYR A 42 21.15 2.41 6.94
N LEU A 43 21.41 2.33 8.25
CA LEU A 43 20.35 2.42 9.27
C LEU A 43 19.69 3.80 9.27
N LYS A 44 20.47 4.88 9.12
CA LYS A 44 19.93 6.24 9.04
C LYS A 44 18.98 6.39 7.85
N GLU A 45 19.35 5.86 6.68
CA GLU A 45 18.48 5.86 5.51
C GLU A 45 17.22 5.01 5.74
N GLY A 46 17.36 3.81 6.32
CA GLY A 46 16.23 2.96 6.67
C GLY A 46 15.22 3.63 7.60
N TYR A 47 15.69 4.33 8.65
CA TYR A 47 14.82 5.10 9.54
C TYR A 47 14.16 6.29 8.85
N ALA A 48 14.86 6.96 7.93
CA ALA A 48 14.27 8.05 7.15
C ALA A 48 13.13 7.55 6.25
N VAL A 49 13.33 6.43 5.55
CA VAL A 49 12.29 5.77 4.75
C VAL A 49 11.11 5.35 5.63
N LEU A 50 11.38 4.70 6.77
CA LEU A 50 10.34 4.29 7.71
C LEU A 50 9.50 5.48 8.20
N HIS A 51 10.16 6.60 8.52
CA HIS A 51 9.47 7.82 8.92
C HIS A 51 8.52 8.31 7.81
N HIS A 52 8.99 8.40 6.56
CA HIS A 52 8.14 8.81 5.44
C HIS A 52 6.95 7.87 5.20
N ILE A 53 7.16 6.55 5.25
CA ILE A 53 6.08 5.58 5.11
C ILE A 53 5.08 5.71 6.27
N ALA A 54 5.56 5.82 7.51
CA ALA A 54 4.69 5.95 8.68
C ALA A 54 3.87 7.25 8.65
N SER A 55 4.50 8.37 8.28
CA SER A 55 3.80 9.65 8.08
C SER A 55 2.73 9.55 7.01
N LEU A 56 3.03 8.92 5.86
CA LEU A 56 2.07 8.70 4.79
C LEU A 56 0.90 7.82 5.26
N THR A 57 1.17 6.67 5.88
CA THR A 57 0.12 5.77 6.38
C THR A 57 -0.79 6.47 7.39
N ARG A 58 -0.23 7.28 8.30
CA ARG A 58 -1.03 8.07 9.25
C ARG A 58 -1.87 9.12 8.53
N MET A 59 -1.29 9.84 7.57
CA MET A 59 -1.99 10.81 6.74
C MET A 59 -3.17 10.16 6.00
N LEU A 60 -2.93 9.07 5.25
CA LEU A 60 -3.95 8.32 4.50
C LEU A 60 -5.09 7.85 5.42
N SER A 61 -4.76 7.35 6.62
CA SER A 61 -5.77 6.91 7.60
C SER A 61 -6.66 8.06 8.09
N HIS A 62 -6.10 9.26 8.25
CA HIS A 62 -6.80 10.43 8.77
C HIS A 62 -7.72 11.03 7.71
N ILE A 63 -7.21 11.18 6.47
CA ILE A 63 -7.97 11.75 5.37
C ILE A 63 -8.98 10.79 4.77
N ARG A 64 -8.93 9.48 5.07
CA ARG A 64 -9.83 8.48 4.49
C ARG A 64 -11.29 8.90 4.52
N LYS A 65 -11.80 9.37 5.67
CA LYS A 65 -13.20 9.80 5.79
C LYS A 65 -13.52 11.03 4.92
N PRO A 66 -12.85 12.18 5.08
CA PRO A 66 -13.17 13.36 4.28
C PRO A 66 -12.82 13.20 2.79
N TYR A 67 -11.86 12.34 2.45
CA TYR A 67 -11.55 11.96 1.06
C TYR A 67 -12.70 11.20 0.40
N LEU A 68 -13.26 10.20 1.11
CA LEU A 68 -14.35 9.36 0.64
C LEU A 68 -15.71 10.07 0.62
N ASN A 69 -15.91 11.07 1.49
CA ASN A 69 -17.11 11.89 1.51
C ASN A 69 -17.17 12.79 0.27
N MET A 70 -17.75 12.28 -0.82
CA MET A 70 -17.99 13.03 -2.06
C MET A 70 -19.28 13.85 -2.03
N ASP A 71 -19.99 13.84 -0.90
CA ASP A 71 -21.15 14.66 -0.69
C ASP A 71 -20.68 16.06 -0.31
N MET A 72 -21.00 17.06 -1.13
CA MET A 72 -21.62 18.28 -0.60
C MET A 72 -22.07 19.18 -1.76
N ARG A 73 -23.37 19.49 -1.75
CA ARG A 73 -23.83 20.82 -2.14
C ARG A 73 -23.02 21.82 -1.32
N PRO A 74 -22.33 22.79 -1.93
CA PRO A 74 -21.58 23.76 -1.18
C PRO A 74 -22.57 24.62 -0.40
N HIS A 75 -22.64 24.46 0.92
CA HIS A 75 -23.02 25.60 1.74
C HIS A 75 -21.95 26.66 1.50
N ALA A 76 -22.31 27.71 0.78
CA ALA A 76 -21.47 28.83 0.40
C ALA A 76 -20.81 29.45 1.64
N SER A 77 -19.66 28.91 2.04
CA SER A 77 -18.78 29.49 3.02
C SER A 77 -17.44 29.60 2.33
N ARG A 78 -17.08 30.84 1.99
CA ARG A 78 -15.77 31.24 1.46
C ARG A 78 -14.67 30.63 2.33
N GLN A 79 -14.11 29.50 1.90
CA GLN A 79 -12.85 29.01 2.45
C GLN A 79 -11.71 29.56 1.61
N PRO A 80 -10.65 30.10 2.23
CA PRO A 80 -9.48 30.58 1.50
C PRO A 80 -8.79 29.42 0.80
N THR A 81 -8.27 29.67 -0.40
CA THR A 81 -7.43 28.75 -1.17
C THR A 81 -6.25 28.29 -0.31
N ARG A 82 -6.24 27.00 0.03
CA ARG A 82 -5.24 26.40 0.90
C ARG A 82 -4.14 25.76 0.05
N THR A 83 -2.96 26.35 0.05
CA THR A 83 -1.76 25.75 -0.57
C THR A 83 -1.22 24.65 0.34
N LEU A 84 -1.15 23.41 -0.16
CA LEU A 84 -0.63 22.24 0.57
C LEU A 84 0.90 22.35 0.73
N ASP A 85 1.36 22.84 1.88
CA ASP A 85 2.76 22.75 2.30
C ASP A 85 2.96 21.55 3.25
N LEU A 86 3.76 20.59 2.79
CA LEU A 86 3.98 19.29 3.42
C LEU A 86 4.94 19.36 4.62
N GLY A 87 5.64 20.49 4.82
CA GLY A 87 6.53 20.70 5.96
C GLY A 87 5.80 20.84 7.30
N SER A 88 4.53 21.24 7.28
CA SER A 88 3.67 21.54 8.44
C SER A 88 2.43 20.63 8.50
N SER A 89 2.57 19.39 8.06
CA SER A 89 1.47 18.45 7.77
C SER A 89 0.58 18.03 8.96
N GLU A 90 0.96 18.28 10.22
CA GLU A 90 0.12 17.88 11.37
C GLU A 90 -1.09 18.82 11.57
N ASP A 91 -0.96 20.13 11.31
CA ASP A 91 -2.05 21.09 11.54
C ASP A 91 -3.08 21.12 10.39
N PHE A 92 -2.64 20.81 9.17
CA PHE A 92 -3.51 20.78 7.99
C PHE A 92 -4.48 19.60 8.04
N LEU A 93 -4.02 18.44 8.51
CA LEU A 93 -4.81 17.22 8.44
C LEU A 93 -5.94 17.21 9.49
N LEU A 94 -5.71 17.76 10.68
CA LEU A 94 -6.66 17.69 11.81
C LEU A 94 -7.97 18.48 11.61
N ASN A 95 -8.03 19.42 10.66
CA ASN A 95 -9.15 20.37 10.55
C ASN A 95 -9.91 20.31 9.20
N VAL A 96 -9.57 19.37 8.33
CA VAL A 96 -10.20 19.26 7.00
C VAL A 96 -11.39 18.30 7.05
N ARG A 97 -12.60 18.88 7.08
CA ARG A 97 -13.87 18.13 7.15
C ARG A 97 -14.42 17.75 5.77
N TYR A 98 -14.00 18.46 4.73
CA TYR A 98 -14.38 18.24 3.32
C TYR A 98 -13.20 18.57 2.42
N LEU A 99 -13.03 17.80 1.34
CA LEU A 99 -12.05 18.05 0.29
C LEU A 99 -12.76 18.32 -1.03
N THR A 100 -12.24 19.27 -1.80
CA THR A 100 -12.61 19.47 -3.21
C THR A 100 -12.04 18.33 -4.08
N ASN A 101 -12.56 18.17 -5.31
CA ASN A 101 -12.04 17.15 -6.21
C ASN A 101 -10.56 17.38 -6.56
N GLU A 102 -10.17 18.65 -6.74
CA GLU A 102 -8.79 19.05 -7.03
C GLU A 102 -7.84 18.78 -5.85
N GLU A 103 -8.25 19.07 -4.61
CA GLU A 103 -7.44 18.73 -3.42
C GLU A 103 -7.25 17.22 -3.27
N ARG A 104 -8.25 16.41 -3.63
CA ARG A 104 -8.12 14.95 -3.66
C ARG A 104 -7.08 14.50 -4.70
N ASP A 105 -7.09 15.09 -5.89
CA ASP A 105 -6.12 14.78 -6.95
C ASP A 105 -4.69 15.15 -6.55
N GLN A 106 -4.52 16.28 -5.85
CA GLN A 106 -3.23 16.70 -5.32
C GLN A 106 -2.70 15.72 -4.27
N ILE A 107 -3.58 15.24 -3.38
CA ILE A 107 -3.22 14.22 -2.38
C ILE A 107 -2.81 12.91 -3.06
N ASP A 108 -3.56 12.46 -4.07
CA ASP A 108 -3.25 11.24 -4.82
C ASP A 108 -1.87 11.33 -5.48
N LEU A 109 -1.58 12.47 -6.11
CA LEU A 109 -0.29 12.75 -6.73
C LEU A 109 0.85 12.78 -5.70
N GLN A 110 0.64 13.44 -4.56
CA GLN A 110 1.65 13.50 -3.50
C GLN A 110 1.91 12.13 -2.88
N ALA A 111 0.86 11.35 -2.58
CA ALA A 111 0.98 10.01 -2.04
C ALA A 111 1.76 9.10 -3.00
N ARG A 112 1.44 9.15 -4.31
CA ARG A 112 2.17 8.41 -5.34
C ARG A 112 3.65 8.79 -5.38
N LEU A 113 3.98 10.08 -5.40
CA LEU A 113 5.37 10.54 -5.42
C LEU A 113 6.15 10.07 -4.20
N ILE A 114 5.54 10.08 -3.01
CA ILE A 114 6.17 9.59 -1.78
C ILE A 114 6.42 8.08 -1.88
N LEU A 115 5.44 7.30 -2.35
CA LEU A 115 5.59 5.85 -2.52
C LEU A 115 6.70 5.50 -3.51
N THR A 116 6.73 6.15 -4.68
CA THR A 116 7.78 5.94 -5.69
C THR A 116 9.15 6.30 -5.13
N LYS A 117 9.28 7.47 -4.50
CA LYS A 117 10.56 7.91 -3.90
C LYS A 117 11.04 6.98 -2.79
N CYS A 118 10.12 6.47 -1.96
CA CYS A 118 10.46 5.49 -0.93
C CYS A 118 10.89 4.16 -1.57
N SER A 119 10.21 3.70 -2.62
CA SER A 119 10.57 2.47 -3.34
C SER A 119 11.96 2.59 -3.96
N ASP A 120 12.25 3.70 -4.63
CA ASP A 120 13.57 3.97 -5.22
C ASP A 120 14.67 4.01 -4.16
N ARG A 121 14.39 4.61 -3.00
CA ARG A 121 15.35 4.64 -1.90
C ARG A 121 15.60 3.23 -1.33
N VAL A 122 14.58 2.41 -1.21
CA VAL A 122 14.74 1.01 -0.77
C VAL A 122 15.55 0.20 -1.79
N LYS A 123 15.30 0.35 -3.09
CA LYS A 123 16.11 -0.25 -4.17
C LYS A 123 17.58 0.21 -4.10
N GLN A 124 17.84 1.48 -3.79
CA GLN A 124 19.21 1.98 -3.58
C GLN A 124 19.88 1.31 -2.39
N MET A 125 19.18 1.17 -1.26
CA MET A 125 19.70 0.48 -0.07
C MET A 125 20.04 -0.98 -0.37
N GLU A 126 19.20 -1.68 -1.14
CA GLU A 126 19.46 -3.05 -1.58
C GLU A 126 20.70 -3.14 -2.47
N ALA A 127 20.82 -2.25 -3.46
CA ALA A 127 22.00 -2.21 -4.34
C ALA A 127 23.30 -1.92 -3.56
N LEU A 128 23.24 -1.09 -2.51
CA LEU A 128 24.37 -0.86 -1.61
C LEU A 128 24.76 -2.13 -0.85
N GLU A 129 23.79 -2.92 -0.40
CA GLU A 129 24.06 -4.19 0.28
C GLU A 129 24.61 -5.25 -0.69
N THR A 130 24.07 -5.35 -1.91
CA THR A 130 24.62 -6.24 -2.95
C THR A 130 26.10 -5.92 -3.22
N ARG A 131 26.44 -4.64 -3.41
CA ARG A 131 27.84 -4.22 -3.58
C ARG A 131 28.71 -4.56 -2.37
N ARG A 132 28.18 -4.45 -1.15
CA ARG A 132 28.91 -4.80 0.06
C ARG A 132 29.21 -6.31 0.09
N VAL A 133 28.23 -7.14 -0.21
CA VAL A 133 28.39 -8.61 -0.29
C VAL A 133 29.42 -8.99 -1.36
N GLU A 134 29.37 -8.36 -2.54
CA GLU A 134 30.36 -8.56 -3.60
C GLU A 134 31.77 -8.17 -3.16
N LEU A 135 31.94 -7.03 -2.48
CA LEU A 135 33.23 -6.59 -1.97
C LEU A 135 33.78 -7.54 -0.90
N VAL A 136 32.92 -8.06 -0.02
CA VAL A 136 33.31 -9.09 0.96
C VAL A 136 33.71 -10.39 0.24
N GLY A 137 32.95 -10.79 -0.79
CA GLY A 137 33.24 -11.94 -1.63
C GLY A 137 34.51 -11.79 -2.50
N SER A 138 34.87 -10.57 -2.88
CA SER A 138 36.11 -10.30 -3.62
C SER A 138 37.35 -10.34 -2.72
N LYS A 139 37.19 -10.07 -1.42
CA LYS A 139 38.27 -10.13 -0.43
C LYS A 139 38.65 -11.55 -0.03
N VAL A 140 37.82 -12.55 -0.29
CA VAL A 140 38.19 -13.96 -0.05
C VAL A 140 39.05 -14.49 -1.20
N ASN A 141 40.22 -15.05 -0.86
CA ASN A 141 41.18 -15.55 -1.85
C ASN A 141 40.52 -16.54 -2.83
N PRO A 142 40.79 -16.48 -4.15
CA PRO A 142 40.18 -17.38 -5.14
C PRO A 142 40.49 -18.87 -4.87
N LEU A 143 41.64 -19.16 -4.26
CA LEU A 143 42.01 -20.51 -3.82
C LEU A 143 41.17 -21.03 -2.65
N ALA A 144 40.54 -20.14 -1.87
CA ALA A 144 39.61 -20.53 -0.82
C ALA A 144 38.26 -21.03 -1.39
N LYS A 145 37.92 -20.71 -2.65
CA LYS A 145 36.72 -21.25 -3.32
C LYS A 145 36.81 -22.75 -3.63
N PHE A 146 38.03 -23.31 -3.65
CA PHE A 146 38.27 -24.74 -3.89
C PHE A 146 38.43 -25.56 -2.60
N LEU A 147 38.42 -24.91 -1.44
CA LEU A 147 38.48 -25.61 -0.17
C LEU A 147 37.07 -26.00 0.28
N PRO A 148 36.87 -27.20 0.84
CA PRO A 148 35.59 -27.58 1.44
C PRO A 148 35.19 -26.54 2.49
N ALA A 149 33.92 -26.12 2.51
CA ALA A 149 33.38 -25.11 3.45
C ALA A 149 33.74 -25.37 4.93
N ARG A 150 34.01 -26.63 5.27
CA ARG A 150 34.46 -27.10 6.59
C ARG A 150 35.88 -26.67 6.99
N LEU A 151 36.73 -26.33 6.02
CA LEU A 151 38.15 -25.99 6.21
C LEU A 151 38.47 -24.54 5.88
N LEU A 152 37.52 -23.77 5.33
CA LEU A 152 37.69 -22.33 5.33
C LEU A 152 37.76 -21.87 6.79
N PRO A 153 38.82 -21.16 7.19
CA PRO A 153 38.74 -20.36 8.39
C PRO A 153 37.69 -19.29 8.08
N GLY A 154 36.45 -19.57 8.46
CA GLY A 154 35.41 -18.56 8.57
C GLY A 154 35.95 -17.52 9.53
N SER A 155 36.60 -16.50 8.98
CA SER A 155 37.09 -15.41 9.80
C SER A 155 35.86 -14.87 10.53
N GLU A 156 36.00 -14.59 11.82
CA GLU A 156 34.93 -13.99 12.63
C GLU A 156 34.30 -12.76 11.92
N ALA A 157 35.07 -12.10 11.05
CA ALA A 157 34.66 -11.00 10.19
C ALA A 157 33.72 -11.37 9.02
N THR A 158 33.77 -12.59 8.49
CA THR A 158 32.87 -13.11 7.44
C THR A 158 31.51 -13.49 8.06
N LEU A 159 31.53 -14.12 9.24
CA LEU A 159 30.29 -14.44 9.97
C LEU A 159 29.55 -13.16 10.39
N ALA A 160 30.30 -12.19 10.90
CA ALA A 160 29.76 -10.88 11.23
C ALA A 160 29.24 -10.16 9.97
N SER A 161 29.79 -10.40 8.78
CA SER A 161 29.22 -9.83 7.55
C SER A 161 27.96 -10.52 7.11
N ASP A 162 27.87 -11.86 7.22
CA ASP A 162 26.70 -12.64 6.81
C ASP A 162 25.50 -12.32 7.72
N PHE A 163 25.73 -12.16 9.02
CA PHE A 163 24.70 -11.70 9.95
C PHE A 163 24.23 -10.26 9.65
N VAL A 164 25.16 -9.36 9.31
CA VAL A 164 24.81 -7.99 8.92
C VAL A 164 24.00 -7.99 7.61
N ALA A 165 24.36 -8.84 6.65
CA ALA A 165 23.62 -8.99 5.39
C ALA A 165 22.19 -9.53 5.64
N ALA A 166 22.05 -10.57 6.47
CA ALA A 166 20.73 -11.09 6.87
C ALA A 166 19.90 -10.01 7.61
N HIS A 167 20.53 -9.23 8.50
CA HIS A 167 19.87 -8.14 9.20
C HIS A 167 19.44 -7.02 8.25
N HIS A 168 20.30 -6.60 7.31
CA HIS A 168 19.96 -5.61 6.30
C HIS A 168 18.84 -6.09 5.38
N ALA A 169 18.90 -7.35 4.92
CA ALA A 169 17.82 -7.98 4.14
C ALA A 169 16.48 -7.97 4.91
N SER A 170 16.51 -8.25 6.21
CA SER A 170 15.31 -8.19 7.06
C SER A 170 14.73 -6.77 7.18
N ILE A 171 15.60 -5.74 7.19
CA ILE A 171 15.19 -4.33 7.22
C ILE A 171 14.53 -3.93 5.89
N THR A 172 15.16 -4.22 4.75
CA THR A 172 14.59 -3.91 3.43
C THR A 172 13.29 -4.66 3.20
N TRP A 173 13.22 -5.93 3.61
CA TRP A 173 11.98 -6.70 3.57
C TRP A 173 10.87 -6.04 4.40
N TYR A 174 11.19 -5.61 5.63
CA TYR A 174 10.23 -4.92 6.49
C TYR A 174 9.74 -3.60 5.88
N LEU A 175 10.66 -2.80 5.30
CA LEU A 175 10.31 -1.55 4.63
C LEU A 175 9.44 -1.79 3.39
N ASN A 176 9.79 -2.75 2.54
CA ASN A 176 8.99 -3.11 1.36
C ASN A 176 7.60 -3.63 1.76
N ARG A 177 7.51 -4.41 2.84
CA ARG A 177 6.21 -4.84 3.39
C ARG A 177 5.35 -3.65 3.81
N ARG A 178 5.93 -2.70 4.55
CA ARG A 178 5.21 -1.48 4.97
C ARG A 178 4.80 -0.61 3.79
N LEU A 179 5.64 -0.52 2.76
CA LEU A 179 5.37 0.22 1.54
C LEU A 179 4.23 -0.44 0.74
N ALA A 180 4.24 -1.77 0.64
CA ALA A 180 3.15 -2.54 0.04
C ALA A 180 1.82 -2.32 0.79
N GLU A 181 1.83 -2.37 2.14
CA GLU A 181 0.65 -2.07 2.97
C GLU A 181 0.12 -0.64 2.72
N ALA A 182 1.00 0.36 2.66
CA ALA A 182 0.60 1.74 2.37
C ALA A 182 0.04 1.92 0.95
N SER A 183 0.66 1.28 -0.05
CA SER A 183 0.19 1.31 -1.44
C SER A 183 -1.18 0.65 -1.61
N GLN A 184 -1.44 -0.44 -0.88
CA GLN A 184 -2.74 -1.10 -0.85
C GLN A 184 -3.82 -0.18 -0.25
N ALA A 185 -3.51 0.49 0.86
CA ALA A 185 -4.44 1.43 1.48
C ALA A 185 -4.78 2.62 0.55
N GLN A 186 -3.80 3.13 -0.20
CA GLN A 186 -4.05 4.18 -1.20
C GLN A 186 -4.94 3.66 -2.33
N LYS A 187 -4.63 2.48 -2.88
CA LYS A 187 -5.41 1.87 -3.96
C LYS A 187 -6.87 1.66 -3.55
N GLU A 188 -7.12 1.10 -2.37
CA GLU A 188 -8.50 0.89 -1.88
C GLU A 188 -9.30 2.20 -1.80
N MET A 189 -8.67 3.30 -1.42
CA MET A 189 -9.32 4.61 -1.41
C MET A 189 -9.60 5.12 -2.83
N GLN A 190 -8.68 4.91 -3.77
CA GLN A 190 -8.87 5.31 -5.17
C GLN A 190 -9.93 4.47 -5.88
N GLU A 191 -9.96 3.16 -5.65
CA GLU A 191 -11.00 2.26 -6.18
C GLU A 191 -12.38 2.70 -5.71
N GLU A 192 -12.53 2.98 -4.42
CA GLU A 192 -13.80 3.43 -3.86
C GLU A 192 -14.20 4.82 -4.38
N ARG A 193 -13.24 5.72 -4.64
CA ARG A 193 -13.49 7.02 -5.27
C ARG A 193 -14.00 6.86 -6.70
N VAL A 194 -13.28 6.10 -7.53
CA VAL A 194 -13.67 5.81 -8.93
C VAL A 194 -15.05 5.18 -8.97
N LYS A 195 -15.30 4.19 -8.09
CA LYS A 195 -16.60 3.54 -7.98
C LYS A 195 -17.73 4.52 -7.66
N ARG A 196 -17.54 5.41 -6.67
CA ARG A 196 -18.57 6.42 -6.34
C ARG A 196 -18.76 7.48 -7.42
N GLN A 197 -17.71 7.85 -8.15
CA GLN A 197 -17.82 8.75 -9.30
C GLN A 197 -18.61 8.08 -10.43
N LEU A 198 -18.35 6.80 -10.71
CA LEU A 198 -19.05 6.02 -11.71
C LEU A 198 -20.52 5.77 -11.34
N GLU A 199 -20.83 5.51 -10.08
CA GLU A 199 -22.22 5.45 -9.58
C GLU A 199 -22.93 6.79 -9.75
N ARG A 200 -22.22 7.91 -9.57
CA ARG A 200 -22.79 9.26 -9.76
C ARG A 200 -23.07 9.57 -11.22
N THR A 201 -22.15 9.25 -12.14
CA THR A 201 -22.42 9.44 -13.58
C THR A 201 -23.61 8.59 -14.02
N HIS A 202 -23.72 7.36 -13.50
CA HIS A 202 -24.85 6.47 -13.74
C HIS A 202 -26.17 7.02 -13.15
N THR A 203 -26.14 7.59 -11.94
CA THR A 203 -27.34 8.17 -11.31
C THR A 203 -27.76 9.51 -11.93
N LEU A 204 -26.83 10.33 -12.41
CA LEU A 204 -27.16 11.54 -13.17
C LEU A 204 -27.85 11.21 -14.51
N GLY A 205 -27.38 10.18 -15.22
CA GLY A 205 -28.03 9.71 -16.45
C GLY A 205 -29.44 9.16 -16.23
N SER A 206 -29.65 8.37 -15.16
CA SER A 206 -30.95 7.81 -14.82
C SER A 206 -31.91 8.81 -14.16
N GLY A 207 -31.38 9.80 -13.42
CA GLY A 207 -32.15 10.92 -12.86
C GLY A 207 -32.72 11.81 -13.94
N ALA A 208 -31.90 12.24 -14.90
CA ALA A 208 -32.35 13.03 -16.05
C ALA A 208 -33.36 12.26 -16.92
N ALA A 209 -33.16 10.96 -17.14
CA ALA A 209 -34.13 10.13 -17.86
C ALA A 209 -35.46 9.99 -17.10
N LYS A 210 -35.41 9.82 -15.78
CA LYS A 210 -36.62 9.73 -14.92
C LYS A 210 -37.36 11.06 -14.83
N GLU A 211 -36.64 12.17 -14.76
CA GLU A 211 -37.20 13.53 -14.75
C GLU A 211 -37.81 13.91 -16.10
N ALA A 212 -37.18 13.52 -17.21
CA ALA A 212 -37.77 13.64 -18.55
C ALA A 212 -39.06 12.81 -18.70
N VAL A 213 -39.10 11.59 -18.14
CA VAL A 213 -40.34 10.78 -18.11
C VAL A 213 -41.40 11.41 -17.21
N LEU A 214 -41.02 12.00 -16.08
CA LEU A 214 -41.95 12.67 -15.16
C LEU A 214 -42.52 13.97 -15.75
N MET A 215 -41.70 14.78 -16.42
CA MET A 215 -42.15 15.97 -17.17
C MET A 215 -43.02 15.57 -18.37
N GLY A 216 -42.69 14.47 -19.06
CA GLY A 216 -43.55 13.91 -20.12
C GLY A 216 -44.88 13.34 -19.62
N HIS A 217 -45.01 13.03 -18.33
CA HIS A 217 -46.25 12.54 -17.71
C HIS A 217 -47.14 13.65 -17.14
N GLN A 218 -46.61 14.87 -16.91
CA GLN A 218 -47.44 16.02 -16.53
C GLN A 218 -48.22 16.60 -17.72
N SER A 219 -47.82 16.29 -18.95
CA SER A 219 -48.50 16.71 -20.18
C SER A 219 -49.51 15.70 -20.73
N SER A 220 -49.77 14.58 -20.04
CA SER A 220 -50.69 13.54 -20.53
C SER A 220 -51.79 13.22 -19.53
N ILE A 221 -52.86 14.02 -19.54
CA ILE A 221 -54.17 13.57 -19.06
C ILE A 221 -54.66 12.51 -20.07
N PRO A 222 -55.08 11.30 -19.63
CA PRO A 222 -55.53 10.26 -20.55
C PRO A 222 -56.94 10.61 -21.04
N VAL A 223 -57.04 11.35 -22.14
CA VAL A 223 -58.30 11.47 -22.88
C VAL A 223 -58.48 10.21 -23.72
N SER A 224 -59.44 9.39 -23.31
CA SER A 224 -59.93 8.26 -24.08
C SER A 224 -60.74 8.77 -25.28
N VAL A 225 -60.09 8.92 -26.45
CA VAL A 225 -60.78 9.11 -27.74
C VAL A 225 -61.10 7.75 -28.34
N SER A 226 -62.38 7.52 -28.54
CA SER A 226 -62.93 6.40 -29.29
C SER A 226 -63.10 6.81 -30.76
N GLY A 227 -62.41 6.10 -31.66
CA GLY A 227 -62.76 5.91 -33.08
C GLY A 227 -62.73 7.11 -34.04
N THR A 228 -61.88 7.06 -35.06
CA THR A 228 -62.25 6.70 -36.45
C THR A 228 -61.11 7.01 -37.43
N ASP A 229 -60.97 6.16 -38.44
CA ASP A 229 -59.99 6.22 -39.53
C ASP A 229 -60.14 7.49 -40.40
N HIS A 230 -59.03 8.20 -40.69
CA HIS A 230 -58.55 8.50 -42.06
C HIS A 230 -57.41 9.56 -42.13
N ALA A 231 -56.46 9.25 -43.04
CA ALA A 231 -55.69 10.14 -43.93
C ALA A 231 -54.55 11.05 -43.39
N GLN A 232 -53.33 10.62 -43.75
CA GLN A 232 -52.19 11.38 -44.31
C GLN A 232 -52.13 12.90 -44.08
N SER A 233 -51.20 13.33 -43.22
CA SER A 233 -50.35 14.50 -43.49
C SER A 233 -49.02 14.36 -42.75
N SER A 234 -47.95 14.78 -43.43
CA SER A 234 -46.56 14.66 -43.01
C SER A 234 -46.10 15.88 -42.22
N THR A 235 -45.76 15.69 -40.94
CA THR A 235 -44.96 16.64 -40.14
C THR A 235 -43.52 16.10 -39.97
N PRO A 236 -42.48 16.92 -40.17
CA PRO A 236 -41.10 16.50 -39.98
C PRO A 236 -40.65 16.84 -38.54
N GLY A 237 -40.08 15.87 -37.83
CA GLY A 237 -39.31 16.13 -36.61
C GLY A 237 -39.80 15.44 -35.34
N SER A 238 -39.80 14.10 -35.31
CA SER A 238 -39.81 13.36 -34.04
C SER A 238 -38.91 12.13 -34.18
N TRP A 239 -37.59 12.34 -34.06
CA TRP A 239 -36.61 11.25 -34.13
C TRP A 239 -36.29 10.64 -32.75
N LEU A 240 -36.90 11.14 -31.68
CA LEU A 240 -36.63 10.70 -30.30
C LEU A 240 -37.84 10.11 -29.56
N GLY A 241 -39.01 10.02 -30.22
CA GLY A 241 -40.27 9.59 -29.58
C GLY A 241 -40.57 8.09 -29.66
N THR A 242 -39.94 7.33 -30.56
CA THR A 242 -40.36 5.93 -30.84
C THR A 242 -39.37 4.88 -30.37
N ALA A 243 -38.13 5.27 -30.04
CA ALA A 243 -37.11 4.35 -29.51
C ALA A 243 -37.17 4.21 -27.98
N SER A 244 -37.67 5.23 -27.27
CA SER A 244 -37.77 5.27 -25.81
C SER A 244 -38.92 4.41 -25.26
N SER A 245 -40.01 4.23 -26.01
CA SER A 245 -41.16 3.40 -25.60
C SER A 245 -40.86 1.89 -25.63
N ASN A 246 -40.02 1.43 -26.55
CA ASN A 246 -39.61 0.01 -26.64
C ASN A 246 -38.52 -0.38 -25.62
N LEU A 247 -37.69 0.58 -25.18
CA LEU A 247 -36.69 0.35 -24.12
C LEU A 247 -37.27 0.53 -22.71
N ALA A 248 -38.26 1.41 -22.54
CA ALA A 248 -38.99 1.55 -21.27
C ALA A 248 -39.83 0.30 -20.94
N SER A 249 -40.41 -0.33 -21.97
CA SER A 249 -41.21 -1.56 -21.80
C SER A 249 -40.35 -2.79 -21.47
N SER A 250 -39.08 -2.85 -21.88
CA SER A 250 -38.19 -3.99 -21.61
C SER A 250 -37.51 -3.93 -20.24
N LEU A 251 -37.32 -2.73 -19.67
CA LEU A 251 -36.81 -2.55 -18.31
C LEU A 251 -37.91 -2.71 -17.24
N ALA A 252 -39.17 -2.45 -17.58
CA ALA A 252 -40.31 -2.70 -16.67
C ALA A 252 -40.56 -4.20 -16.40
N ALA A 253 -40.06 -5.10 -17.25
CA ALA A 253 -40.21 -6.55 -17.09
C ALA A 253 -39.16 -7.19 -16.16
N THR A 254 -38.09 -6.47 -15.77
CA THR A 254 -37.00 -7.03 -14.94
C THR A 254 -37.11 -6.64 -13.46
N ILE A 255 -38.05 -5.77 -13.10
CA ILE A 255 -38.37 -5.43 -11.71
C ILE A 255 -39.70 -6.10 -11.37
N GLY A 256 -39.63 -7.26 -10.72
CA GLY A 256 -40.77 -8.09 -10.34
C GLY A 256 -41.71 -7.40 -9.34
N VAL A 257 -42.61 -6.56 -9.83
CA VAL A 257 -43.77 -6.04 -9.09
C VAL A 257 -45.00 -6.80 -9.55
N ASN A 258 -45.49 -7.69 -8.68
CA ASN A 258 -46.74 -8.43 -8.86
C ASN A 258 -47.94 -7.46 -8.91
N PRO A 259 -48.77 -7.46 -9.98
CA PRO A 259 -50.00 -6.68 -10.01
C PRO A 259 -51.13 -7.55 -9.47
N ASN A 260 -51.19 -7.75 -8.15
CA ASN A 260 -52.40 -8.27 -7.54
C ASN A 260 -52.61 -7.66 -6.15
N ARG A 261 -53.17 -6.45 -6.13
CA ARG A 261 -53.71 -5.88 -4.90
C ARG A 261 -54.96 -5.04 -5.22
N ASN A 262 -56.10 -5.69 -5.04
CA ASN A 262 -57.41 -5.06 -4.87
C ASN A 262 -57.39 -4.20 -3.61
N GLU A 263 -57.30 -2.88 -3.73
CA GLU A 263 -57.70 -1.94 -2.68
C GLU A 263 -58.44 -0.74 -3.30
N ALA A 264 -59.44 -0.26 -2.57
CA ALA A 264 -60.64 0.42 -3.03
C ALA A 264 -60.43 1.87 -3.53
N ARG A 265 -61.19 2.26 -4.57
CA ARG A 265 -61.39 3.66 -5.00
C ARG A 265 -62.39 4.34 -4.06
N PRO A 266 -62.14 5.58 -3.58
CA PRO A 266 -63.20 6.43 -3.09
C PRO A 266 -63.96 7.03 -4.28
N SER A 267 -65.28 6.94 -4.21
CA SER A 267 -66.23 7.60 -5.09
C SER A 267 -66.29 9.10 -4.77
N TYR A 268 -65.90 9.95 -5.72
CA TYR A 268 -66.17 11.39 -5.67
C TYR A 268 -67.40 11.68 -6.54
N ALA A 269 -68.27 12.53 -6.00
CA ALA A 269 -69.57 12.88 -6.53
C ALA A 269 -69.48 13.58 -7.90
N THR A 270 -70.39 13.19 -8.79
CA THR A 270 -70.74 13.88 -10.03
C THR A 270 -71.24 15.29 -9.72
N MET A 271 -70.49 16.31 -10.15
CA MET A 271 -71.00 17.68 -10.26
C MET A 271 -71.69 17.86 -11.63
N PRO A 272 -72.73 18.72 -11.74
CA PRO A 272 -73.42 18.95 -13.00
C PRO A 272 -72.51 19.71 -13.96
N VAL A 273 -72.53 19.28 -15.23
CA VAL A 273 -71.87 19.95 -16.35
C VAL A 273 -72.67 21.22 -16.66
N GLU A 274 -72.14 22.38 -16.31
CA GLU A 274 -72.53 23.65 -16.94
C GLU A 274 -71.69 23.81 -18.20
N ASP A 275 -72.37 24.09 -19.32
CA ASP A 275 -71.78 24.46 -20.61
C ASP A 275 -70.84 25.66 -20.41
N ILE A 276 -69.54 25.42 -20.59
CA ILE A 276 -68.55 26.48 -20.76
C ILE A 276 -68.31 26.55 -22.27
N GLU A 277 -68.71 27.68 -22.84
CA GLU A 277 -68.48 28.09 -24.21
C GLU A 277 -66.98 28.02 -24.54
N ASP A 278 -66.70 27.62 -25.79
CA ASP A 278 -65.37 27.62 -26.42
C ASP A 278 -64.60 28.91 -26.11
N ASP A 279 -63.49 28.80 -25.38
CA ASP A 279 -62.41 29.81 -25.40
C ASP A 279 -61.08 29.11 -25.15
N ASP A 280 -60.23 29.18 -26.17
CA ASP A 280 -58.78 28.96 -26.23
C ASP A 280 -58.20 27.60 -25.80
N GLU A 281 -57.84 26.80 -26.81
CA GLU A 281 -56.66 25.93 -26.77
C GLU A 281 -55.43 26.80 -26.46
N ASP A 282 -55.22 27.15 -25.19
CA ASP A 282 -53.97 27.71 -24.71
C ASP A 282 -52.89 26.61 -24.82
N GLU A 283 -52.29 26.51 -26.00
CA GLU A 283 -50.98 25.94 -26.19
C GLU A 283 -50.04 26.69 -25.24
N TYR A 284 -49.79 26.13 -24.06
CA TYR A 284 -48.91 26.72 -23.04
C TYR A 284 -47.48 26.81 -23.57
N GLU A 285 -47.22 27.83 -24.41
CA GLU A 285 -45.90 28.22 -24.85
C GLU A 285 -45.11 28.66 -23.60
N LEU A 286 -44.03 27.95 -23.30
CA LEU A 286 -43.11 28.32 -22.24
C LEU A 286 -42.73 29.80 -22.38
N SER A 287 -42.89 30.60 -21.32
CA SER A 287 -42.47 32.01 -21.37
C SER A 287 -41.02 32.10 -21.84
N ALA A 288 -40.67 33.12 -22.65
CA ALA A 288 -39.32 33.28 -23.17
C ALA A 288 -38.24 33.24 -22.05
N SER A 289 -38.58 33.68 -20.84
CA SER A 289 -37.74 33.57 -19.63
C SER A 289 -37.54 32.13 -19.14
N GLN A 290 -38.56 31.27 -19.24
CA GLN A 290 -38.51 29.88 -18.80
C GLN A 290 -37.77 29.00 -19.80
N ILE A 291 -37.87 29.30 -21.11
CA ILE A 291 -37.04 28.69 -22.15
C ILE A 291 -35.56 29.02 -21.92
N MET A 292 -35.23 30.29 -21.68
CA MET A 292 -33.86 30.71 -21.37
C MET A 292 -33.32 30.01 -20.12
N GLN A 293 -34.15 29.85 -19.08
CA GLN A 293 -33.77 29.11 -17.88
C GLN A 293 -33.49 27.63 -18.17
N PHE A 294 -34.33 26.96 -18.97
CA PHE A 294 -34.10 25.57 -19.36
C PHE A 294 -32.85 25.39 -20.23
N GLU A 295 -32.56 26.33 -21.13
CA GLU A 295 -31.33 26.34 -21.92
C GLU A 295 -30.09 26.47 -21.02
N ASP A 296 -30.13 27.40 -20.05
CA ASP A 296 -29.07 27.59 -19.07
C ASP A 296 -28.89 26.36 -18.16
N GLU A 297 -29.98 25.74 -17.70
CA GLU A 297 -29.97 24.52 -16.89
C GLU A 297 -29.42 23.31 -17.68
N ASN A 298 -29.85 23.14 -18.93
CA ASN A 298 -29.32 22.10 -19.81
C ASN A 298 -27.83 22.29 -20.10
N ALA A 299 -27.39 23.53 -20.35
CA ALA A 299 -25.98 23.85 -20.52
C ALA A 299 -25.17 23.57 -19.25
N ALA A 300 -25.73 23.85 -18.06
CA ALA A 300 -25.11 23.54 -16.78
C ALA A 300 -25.01 22.03 -16.53
N ILE A 301 -26.04 21.25 -16.87
CA ILE A 301 -26.03 19.78 -16.77
C ILE A 301 -24.95 19.20 -17.69
N LEU A 302 -24.90 19.63 -18.96
CA LEU A 302 -23.90 19.15 -19.92
C LEU A 302 -22.46 19.44 -19.46
N ARG A 303 -22.20 20.64 -18.93
CA ARG A 303 -20.89 20.97 -18.34
C ARG A 303 -20.57 20.05 -17.15
N ASN A 304 -21.52 19.82 -16.25
CA ASN A 304 -21.31 18.92 -15.11
C ASN A 304 -21.04 17.47 -15.57
N VAL A 305 -21.75 16.98 -16.58
CA VAL A 305 -21.50 15.65 -17.18
C VAL A 305 -20.10 15.59 -17.79
N GLN A 306 -19.67 16.62 -18.52
CA GLN A 306 -18.31 16.70 -19.07
C GLN A 306 -17.24 16.70 -17.96
N ASP A 307 -17.43 17.51 -16.92
CA ASP A 307 -16.50 17.62 -15.79
C ASP A 307 -16.41 16.31 -14.99
N THR A 308 -17.55 15.65 -14.76
CA THR A 308 -17.59 14.36 -14.06
C THR A 308 -16.94 13.26 -14.87
N LEU A 309 -17.11 13.24 -16.19
CA LEU A 309 -16.45 12.28 -17.08
C LEU A 309 -14.93 12.50 -17.09
N ALA A 310 -14.47 13.75 -17.21
CA ALA A 310 -13.05 14.08 -17.13
C ALA A 310 -12.42 13.65 -15.79
N ALA A 311 -13.14 13.90 -14.68
CA ALA A 311 -12.69 13.47 -13.35
C ALA A 311 -12.62 11.94 -13.21
N VAL A 312 -13.57 11.20 -13.78
CA VAL A 312 -13.55 9.72 -13.81
C VAL A 312 -12.34 9.22 -14.60
N GLN A 313 -12.11 9.74 -15.82
CA GLN A 313 -10.97 9.33 -16.65
C GLN A 313 -9.62 9.58 -15.95
N GLN A 314 -9.48 10.74 -15.29
CA GLN A 314 -8.29 11.06 -14.53
C GLN A 314 -8.09 10.11 -13.33
N ALA A 315 -9.17 9.80 -12.60
CA ALA A 315 -9.13 8.88 -11.47
C ALA A 315 -8.81 7.44 -11.92
N GLU A 316 -9.35 6.99 -13.05
CA GLU A 316 -9.02 5.71 -13.67
C GLU A 316 -7.53 5.63 -14.06
N SER A 317 -6.98 6.67 -14.69
CA SER A 317 -5.56 6.73 -15.03
C SER A 317 -4.68 6.62 -13.79
N SER A 318 -4.98 7.39 -12.74
CA SER A 318 -4.23 7.32 -11.48
C SER A 318 -4.37 5.96 -10.80
N LEU A 319 -5.56 5.33 -10.88
CA LEU A 319 -5.81 4.01 -10.33
C LEU A 319 -4.97 2.93 -11.05
N LEU A 320 -4.83 3.03 -12.37
CA LEU A 320 -3.96 2.14 -13.14
C LEU A 320 -2.49 2.29 -12.72
N GLU A 321 -2.00 3.53 -12.59
CA GLU A 321 -0.62 3.79 -12.14
C GLU A 321 -0.33 3.20 -10.75
N ILE A 322 -1.22 3.43 -9.76
CA ILE A 322 -1.00 2.87 -8.41
C ILE A 322 -1.10 1.35 -8.42
N SER A 323 -1.98 0.77 -9.26
CA SER A 323 -2.11 -0.68 -9.37
C SER A 323 -0.86 -1.34 -9.97
N GLN A 324 -0.22 -0.67 -10.93
CA GLN A 324 1.05 -1.13 -11.50
C GLN A 324 2.16 -1.08 -10.45
N LEU A 325 2.30 0.05 -9.75
CA LEU A 325 3.28 0.21 -8.66
C LEU A 325 3.07 -0.84 -7.57
N GLN A 326 1.82 -1.08 -7.16
CA GLN A 326 1.50 -2.09 -6.17
C GLN A 326 1.87 -3.50 -6.64
N THR A 327 1.55 -3.85 -7.89
CA THR A 327 1.87 -5.16 -8.45
C THR A 327 3.38 -5.39 -8.47
N GLU A 328 4.16 -4.38 -8.88
CA GLU A 328 5.62 -4.44 -8.84
C GLU A 328 6.14 -4.66 -7.42
N LEU A 329 5.62 -3.90 -6.43
CA LEU A 329 6.02 -4.05 -5.04
C LEU A 329 5.71 -5.42 -4.46
N ILE A 330 4.54 -5.98 -4.76
CA ILE A 330 4.15 -7.31 -4.28
C ILE A 330 5.00 -8.39 -4.94
N ALA A 331 5.27 -8.28 -6.24
CA ALA A 331 6.17 -9.20 -6.95
C ALA A 331 7.58 -9.15 -6.33
N HIS A 332 8.08 -7.94 -6.07
CA HIS A 332 9.38 -7.73 -5.44
C HIS A 332 9.43 -8.30 -4.02
N LEU A 333 8.41 -8.05 -3.19
CA LEU A 333 8.28 -8.61 -1.84
C LEU A 333 8.28 -10.14 -1.84
N THR A 334 7.58 -10.74 -2.80
CA THR A 334 7.49 -12.20 -2.93
C THR A 334 8.87 -12.80 -3.21
N HIS A 335 9.58 -12.25 -4.20
CA HIS A 335 10.95 -12.65 -4.52
C HIS A 335 11.90 -12.43 -3.33
N GLN A 336 11.78 -11.30 -2.63
CA GLN A 336 12.62 -11.00 -1.46
C GLN A 336 12.36 -11.90 -0.26
N THR A 337 11.14 -12.38 -0.08
CA THR A 337 10.80 -13.25 1.05
C THR A 337 11.60 -14.55 0.96
N GLU A 338 11.64 -15.17 -0.22
CA GLU A 338 12.44 -16.38 -0.47
C GLU A 338 13.94 -16.14 -0.21
N LEU A 339 14.50 -15.04 -0.75
CA LEU A 339 15.91 -14.71 -0.55
C LEU A 339 16.25 -14.41 0.92
N THR A 340 15.36 -13.73 1.63
CA THR A 340 15.57 -13.40 3.05
C THR A 340 15.53 -14.65 3.92
N ASP A 341 14.63 -15.59 3.63
CA ASP A 341 14.55 -16.87 4.34
C ASP A 341 15.80 -17.72 4.09
N GLN A 342 16.30 -17.77 2.85
CA GLN A 342 17.55 -18.46 2.52
C GLN A 342 18.75 -17.85 3.26
N LEU A 343 18.90 -16.52 3.23
CA LEU A 343 19.97 -15.81 3.94
C LEU A 343 19.91 -16.03 5.45
N PHE A 344 18.71 -16.11 6.02
CA PHE A 344 18.52 -16.37 7.44
C PHE A 344 18.92 -17.79 7.83
N GLU A 345 18.49 -18.80 7.05
CA GLU A 345 18.89 -20.19 7.26
C GLU A 345 20.40 -20.38 7.08
N ASP A 346 21.00 -19.75 6.07
CA ASP A 346 22.44 -19.76 5.84
C ASP A 346 23.21 -19.13 7.02
N ALA A 347 22.73 -18.01 7.56
CA ALA A 347 23.33 -17.39 8.73
C ALA A 347 23.26 -18.31 9.98
N ILE A 348 22.12 -18.99 10.20
CA ILE A 348 21.92 -19.92 11.32
C ILE A 348 22.80 -21.17 11.18
N THR A 349 22.80 -21.79 10.01
CA THR A 349 23.60 -22.99 9.76
C THR A 349 25.09 -22.68 9.86
N THR A 350 25.52 -21.54 9.32
CA THR A 350 26.91 -21.09 9.40
C THR A 350 27.33 -20.81 10.85
N THR A 351 26.51 -20.15 11.67
CA THR A 351 26.87 -19.96 13.10
C THR A 351 26.95 -21.30 13.83
N SER A 352 26.01 -22.23 13.57
CA SER A 352 25.99 -23.52 14.26
C SER A 352 27.20 -24.41 13.92
N THR A 353 27.65 -24.36 12.66
CA THR A 353 28.83 -25.11 12.21
C THR A 353 30.12 -24.50 12.76
N MET A 354 30.16 -23.17 12.92
CA MET A 354 31.29 -22.47 13.53
C MET A 354 31.40 -22.70 15.03
N ASP A 355 30.27 -22.72 15.75
CA ASP A 355 30.27 -23.03 17.18
C ASP A 355 30.85 -24.42 17.44
N LYS A 356 30.37 -25.42 16.67
CA LYS A 356 30.92 -26.79 16.69
C LYS A 356 32.40 -26.82 16.29
N GLY A 357 32.79 -26.05 15.27
CA GLY A 357 34.18 -25.93 14.83
C GLY A 357 35.10 -25.33 15.91
N ASN A 358 34.63 -24.32 16.63
CA ASN A 358 35.37 -23.67 17.71
C ASN A 358 35.52 -24.59 18.93
N GLU A 359 34.50 -25.39 19.23
CA GLU A 359 34.57 -26.46 20.23
C GLU A 359 35.62 -27.52 19.84
N GLN A 360 35.60 -27.98 18.59
CA GLN A 360 36.60 -28.92 18.08
C GLN A 360 38.02 -28.35 18.11
N LEU A 361 38.21 -27.07 17.79
CA LEU A 361 39.50 -26.37 17.90
C LEU A 361 40.00 -26.32 19.34
N ARG A 362 39.10 -26.07 20.29
CA ARG A 362 39.42 -26.03 21.72
C ARG A 362 39.76 -27.42 22.25
N GLU A 363 39.05 -28.46 21.81
CA GLU A 363 39.39 -29.85 22.11
C GLU A 363 40.73 -30.25 21.49
N ALA A 364 40.97 -29.94 20.22
CA ALA A 364 42.22 -30.23 19.53
C ALA A 364 43.41 -29.56 20.23
N LYS A 365 43.24 -28.32 20.71
CA LYS A 365 44.26 -27.63 21.51
C LYS A 365 44.54 -28.33 22.84
N ARG A 366 43.52 -28.88 23.50
CA ARG A 366 43.69 -29.68 24.74
C ARG A 366 44.42 -30.98 24.44
N ARG A 367 43.95 -31.76 23.45
CA ARG A 367 44.59 -33.00 23.00
C ARG A 367 46.04 -32.79 22.57
N GLY A 368 46.35 -31.68 21.90
CA GLY A 368 47.72 -31.33 21.50
C GLY A 368 48.65 -31.00 22.68
N LYS A 369 48.12 -30.50 23.80
CA LYS A 369 48.91 -30.31 25.04
C LYS A 369 49.19 -31.67 25.69
N ASP A 370 48.17 -32.51 25.75
CA ASP A 370 48.26 -33.83 26.37
C ASP A 370 49.20 -34.74 25.57
N SER A 371 49.13 -34.74 24.23
CA SER A 371 50.04 -35.50 23.38
C SER A 371 51.51 -35.11 23.57
N ARG A 372 51.81 -33.80 23.70
CA ARG A 372 53.17 -33.32 24.00
C ARG A 372 53.66 -33.81 25.36
N LEU A 373 52.79 -33.85 26.37
CA LEU A 373 53.12 -34.38 27.68
C LEU A 373 53.46 -35.87 27.60
N TYR A 374 52.63 -36.68 26.94
CA TYR A 374 52.88 -38.11 26.77
C TYR A 374 54.16 -38.41 26.00
N ILE A 375 54.45 -37.65 24.93
CA ILE A 375 55.71 -37.78 24.18
C ILE A 375 56.91 -37.48 25.09
N LEU A 376 56.82 -36.44 25.94
CA LEU A 376 57.90 -36.06 26.85
C LEU A 376 58.13 -37.15 27.92
N VAL A 377 57.06 -37.68 28.51
CA VAL A 377 57.15 -38.79 29.48
C VAL A 377 57.74 -40.04 28.83
N PHE A 378 57.34 -40.37 27.60
CA PHE A 378 57.89 -41.49 26.84
C PHE A 378 59.40 -41.32 26.59
N LEU A 379 59.83 -40.12 26.18
CA LEU A 379 61.24 -39.83 25.89
C LEU A 379 62.10 -39.96 27.16
N ILE A 380 61.62 -39.46 28.29
CA ILE A 380 62.29 -39.62 29.59
C ILE A 380 62.35 -41.10 29.98
N GLY A 381 61.23 -41.82 29.88
CA GLY A 381 61.16 -43.25 30.19
C GLY A 381 62.15 -44.07 29.36
N ALA A 382 62.17 -43.88 28.04
CA ALA A 382 63.10 -44.54 27.14
C ALA A 382 64.56 -44.21 27.45
N SER A 383 64.87 -42.95 27.80
CA SER A 383 66.22 -42.54 28.19
C SER A 383 66.70 -43.24 29.47
N LEU A 384 65.84 -43.39 30.47
CA LEU A 384 66.13 -44.11 31.71
C LEU A 384 66.30 -45.61 31.46
N SER A 385 65.46 -46.21 30.60
CA SER A 385 65.60 -47.61 30.21
C SER A 385 66.95 -47.89 29.53
N LEU A 386 67.40 -47.01 28.64
CA LEU A 386 68.72 -47.13 28.01
C LEU A 386 69.87 -46.99 29.01
N LEU A 387 69.75 -46.08 29.99
CA LEU A 387 70.75 -45.94 31.06
C LEU A 387 70.87 -47.24 31.87
N PHE A 388 69.73 -47.84 32.24
CA PHE A 388 69.71 -49.05 33.05
C PHE A 388 70.27 -50.26 32.29
N LEU A 389 69.98 -50.36 30.99
CA LEU A 389 70.48 -51.43 30.12
C LEU A 389 71.97 -51.30 29.77
N HIS A 390 72.55 -50.10 29.92
CA HIS A 390 73.99 -49.90 29.79
C HIS A 390 74.73 -50.11 31.12
N TYR A 391 74.07 -49.86 32.26
CA TYR A 391 74.68 -50.00 33.58
C TYR A 391 74.76 -51.46 34.07
N TYR A 392 73.94 -52.34 33.50
CA TYR A 392 73.86 -53.77 33.82
C TYR A 392 74.22 -54.59 32.59
#